data_AF-A0A917AQM0-F1
#
_entry.id   AF-A0A917AQM0-F1
#
_cell.length_a   1.000
_cell.length_b   1.000
_cell.length_c   1.000
_cell.angle_alpha   90.00
_cell.angle_beta   90.00
_cell.angle_gamma   90.00
#
_symmetry.space_group_name_H-M   'P 1'
#
loop_
_entity.id
_entity.type
_entity.pdbx_description
1 polymer ?
#
loop_
_entity_poly.entity_id
_entity_poly.type
_entity_poly.pdbx_seq_one_letter_code
_entity_poly.pdbx_strand_id
1 'polypeptide(L)'
;MLEHESGVGAQRVEIARCALPDQDTGVVPLLTQLVVDETWVAVAVAHGVPEPAARFTLSMLQATRSGYFTHSDPALAQLLGREPRNITDQLAELAQPVTLPHRLSI
;
A
#
# COMPACT_ATOMS: atom_id res chain seq x y z
N MET A 1 -27.30 -29.03 0.76
CA MET A 1 -27.68 -28.05 -0.28
C MET A 1 -27.79 -26.71 0.40
N LEU A 2 -26.67 -25.99 0.51
CA LEU A 2 -26.60 -24.64 1.04
C LEU A 2 -25.97 -23.82 -0.08
N GLU A 3 -26.82 -23.07 -0.76
CA GLU A 3 -26.42 -22.17 -1.82
C GLU A 3 -25.68 -21.00 -1.14
N HIS A 4 -24.35 -20.96 -1.27
CA HIS A 4 -23.59 -19.76 -1.00
C HIS A 4 -23.80 -18.85 -2.23
N GLU A 5 -24.81 -18.00 -2.14
CA GLU A 5 -24.94 -16.84 -3.02
C GLU A 5 -23.71 -15.96 -2.79
N SER A 6 -22.68 -16.19 -3.61
CA SER A 6 -21.50 -15.36 -3.73
C SER A 6 -21.90 -14.04 -4.40
N GLY A 7 -22.57 -13.19 -3.63
CA GLY A 7 -22.79 -11.81 -3.99
C GLY A 7 -21.42 -11.17 -4.21
N VAL A 8 -21.15 -10.81 -5.46
CA VAL A 8 -20.04 -9.95 -5.89
C VAL A 8 -20.30 -8.58 -5.28
N GLY A 9 -20.08 -8.49 -3.97
CA GLY A 9 -20.31 -7.29 -3.17
C GLY A 9 -19.13 -6.38 -3.37
N ALA A 10 -19.39 -5.18 -3.87
CA ALA A 10 -18.44 -4.09 -3.94
C ALA A 10 -17.68 -3.95 -2.62
N GLN A 11 -16.42 -4.39 -2.57
CA GLN A 11 -15.64 -4.35 -1.35
C GLN A 11 -14.50 -3.35 -1.45
N ARG A 12 -14.20 -2.77 -0.28
CA ARG A 12 -13.25 -1.70 0.02
C ARG A 12 -11.94 -1.87 -0.75
N VAL A 13 -11.25 -0.82 -1.16
CA VAL A 13 -9.79 -0.79 -1.26
C VAL A 13 -9.38 0.60 -0.86
N GLU A 14 -8.36 0.70 0.00
CA GLU A 14 -7.82 1.99 0.43
C GLU A 14 -6.68 2.36 -0.51
N ILE A 15 -6.87 3.44 -1.28
CA ILE A 15 -5.81 4.03 -2.08
C ILE A 15 -5.39 5.32 -1.41
N ALA A 16 -4.10 5.46 -1.12
CA ALA A 16 -3.53 6.75 -0.74
C ALA A 16 -3.43 7.62 -2.00
N ARG A 17 -4.22 8.70 -2.05
CA ARG A 17 -4.08 9.73 -3.07
C ARG A 17 -3.27 10.87 -2.49
N CYS A 18 -2.19 11.25 -3.18
CA CYS A 18 -1.52 12.51 -2.91
C CYS A 18 -2.45 13.65 -3.32
N ALA A 19 -2.85 14.52 -2.40
CA ALA A 19 -3.48 15.77 -2.78
C ALA A 19 -2.49 16.63 -3.57
N LEU A 20 -2.95 17.61 -4.37
CA LEU A 20 -2.01 18.59 -4.93
C LEU A 20 -1.61 19.57 -3.82
N PRO A 21 -0.33 19.96 -3.71
CA PRO A 21 0.08 20.90 -2.67
C PRO A 21 -0.62 22.25 -2.86
N ASP A 22 -1.13 22.78 -1.76
CA ASP A 22 -1.37 24.22 -1.64
C ASP A 22 0.00 24.92 -1.61
N GLN A 23 0.13 26.09 -2.23
CA GLN A 23 1.40 26.71 -2.63
C GLN A 23 2.36 27.04 -1.45
N ASP A 24 1.91 26.87 -0.20
CA ASP A 24 2.65 27.21 1.02
C ASP A 24 3.07 26.01 1.89
N THR A 25 2.62 24.78 1.61
CA THR A 25 2.90 23.63 2.48
C THR A 25 3.81 22.63 1.79
N GLY A 26 5.08 22.59 2.16
CA GLY A 26 6.08 21.59 1.71
C GLY A 26 5.77 20.14 2.12
N VAL A 27 4.56 19.87 2.59
CA VAL A 27 4.04 18.55 2.95
C VAL A 27 2.79 18.29 2.13
N VAL A 28 2.85 17.32 1.22
CA VAL A 28 1.71 16.92 0.42
C VAL A 28 0.80 16.02 1.27
N PRO A 29 -0.45 16.40 1.58
CA PRO A 29 -1.28 15.58 2.44
C PRO A 29 -1.69 14.30 1.72
N LEU A 30 -1.48 13.17 2.39
CA LEU A 30 -1.96 11.86 1.96
C LEU A 30 -3.42 11.71 2.40
N LEU A 31 -4.31 11.52 1.44
CA LEU A 31 -5.72 11.25 1.70
C LEU A 31 -6.00 9.78 1.43
N THR A 32 -6.74 9.15 2.34
CA THR A 32 -7.20 7.78 2.16
C THR A 32 -8.56 7.82 1.49
N GLN A 33 -8.66 7.19 0.32
CA GLN A 33 -9.91 7.07 -0.41
C GLN A 33 -10.40 5.63 -0.42
N LEU A 34 -11.69 5.49 -0.12
CA LEU A 34 -12.42 4.26 -0.30
C LEU A 34 -12.81 4.07 -1.78
N VAL A 35 -12.35 2.98 -2.40
CA VAL A 35 -12.84 2.54 -3.71
C VAL A 35 -13.41 1.12 -3.66
N VAL A 36 -14.18 0.76 -4.69
CA VAL A 36 -14.66 -0.62 -4.91
C VAL A 36 -13.58 -1.41 -5.66
N ASP A 37 -13.46 -2.71 -5.39
CA ASP A 37 -12.52 -3.64 -6.03
C ASP A 37 -12.37 -3.45 -7.56
N GLU A 38 -13.47 -3.47 -8.33
CA GLU A 38 -13.40 -3.30 -9.79
C GLU A 38 -12.97 -1.88 -10.20
N THR A 39 -13.34 -0.86 -9.42
CA THR A 39 -12.82 0.51 -9.61
C THR A 39 -11.32 0.56 -9.37
N TRP A 40 -10.82 -0.16 -8.36
CA TRP A 40 -9.40 -0.25 -8.08
C TRP A 40 -8.64 -0.88 -9.25
N VAL A 41 -9.15 -1.99 -9.82
CA VAL A 41 -8.54 -2.65 -11.00
C VAL A 41 -8.54 -1.72 -12.20
N ALA A 42 -9.68 -1.08 -12.49
CA ALA A 42 -9.78 -0.15 -13.61
C ALA A 42 -8.79 1.02 -13.50
N VAL A 43 -8.65 1.59 -12.30
CA VAL A 43 -7.68 2.67 -12.03
C VAL A 43 -6.24 2.15 -12.19
N ALA A 44 -5.90 1.00 -11.61
CA ALA A 44 -4.56 0.42 -11.72
C ALA A 44 -4.17 0.15 -13.19
N VAL A 45 -5.09 -0.42 -13.98
CA VAL A 45 -4.88 -0.67 -15.41
C VAL A 45 -4.75 0.64 -16.19
N ALA A 46 -5.58 1.65 -15.90
CA ALA A 46 -5.47 2.97 -16.51
C ALA A 46 -4.11 3.65 -16.20
N HIS A 47 -3.48 3.34 -15.07
CA HIS A 47 -2.15 3.79 -14.69
C HIS A 47 -1.02 2.88 -15.19
N GLY A 48 -1.30 1.91 -16.06
CA GLY A 48 -0.30 1.09 -16.76
C GLY A 48 0.07 -0.22 -16.07
N VAL A 49 -0.63 -0.62 -15.00
CA VAL A 49 -0.45 -1.95 -14.41
C VAL A 49 -1.10 -3.00 -15.31
N PRO A 50 -0.40 -4.07 -15.72
CA PRO A 50 -1.02 -5.17 -16.45
C PRO A 50 -2.18 -5.78 -15.66
N GLU A 51 -3.32 -6.00 -16.31
CA GLU A 51 -4.55 -6.47 -15.66
C GLU A 51 -4.38 -7.75 -14.81
N PRO A 52 -3.61 -8.78 -15.22
CA PRO A 52 -3.34 -9.94 -14.35
C PRO A 52 -2.61 -9.56 -13.05
N ALA A 53 -1.64 -8.63 -13.12
CA ALA A 53 -0.90 -8.15 -11.96
C ALA A 53 -1.77 -7.29 -11.04
N ALA A 54 -2.66 -6.47 -11.60
CA ALA A 54 -3.65 -5.73 -10.84
C ALA A 54 -4.56 -6.69 -10.06
N ARG A 55 -5.18 -7.66 -10.74
CA ARG A 55 -6.05 -8.64 -10.08
C ARG A 55 -5.34 -9.49 -9.04
N PHE A 56 -4.09 -9.89 -9.31
CA PHE A 56 -3.27 -10.57 -8.31
C PHE A 56 -3.08 -9.71 -7.06
N THR A 57 -2.72 -8.44 -7.22
CA THR A 57 -2.55 -7.51 -6.11
C THR A 57 -3.85 -7.30 -5.34
N LEU A 58 -4.98 -7.19 -6.05
CA LEU A 58 -6.31 -7.09 -5.43
C LEU A 58 -6.59 -8.27 -4.50
N SER A 59 -6.24 -9.50 -4.90
CA SER A 59 -6.42 -10.69 -4.05
C SER A 59 -5.63 -10.60 -2.74
N MET A 60 -4.44 -10.00 -2.77
CA MET A 60 -3.62 -9.76 -1.59
C MET A 60 -4.27 -8.72 -0.66
N LEU A 61 -4.81 -7.63 -1.22
CA LEU A 61 -5.53 -6.60 -0.46
C LEU A 61 -6.82 -7.14 0.18
N GLN A 62 -7.54 -8.01 -0.54
CA GLN A 62 -8.70 -8.73 -0.02
C GLN A 62 -8.31 -9.64 1.15
N ALA A 63 -7.22 -10.42 1.02
CA ALA A 63 -6.72 -11.28 2.09
C ALA A 63 -6.34 -10.47 3.36
N THR A 64 -5.68 -9.32 3.19
CA THR A 64 -5.39 -8.39 4.30
C THR A 64 -6.64 -7.96 5.03
N ARG A 65 -7.72 -7.63 4.30
CA ARG A 65 -8.99 -7.26 4.93
C ARG A 65 -9.66 -8.41 5.65
N SER A 66 -9.58 -9.61 5.09
CA SER A 66 -10.13 -10.82 5.71
C SER A 66 -9.30 -11.29 6.90
N GLY A 67 -8.26 -10.57 7.28
CA GLY A 67 -7.48 -10.83 8.48
C GLY A 67 -6.37 -11.86 8.32
N TYR A 68 -6.11 -12.35 7.09
CA TYR A 68 -5.08 -13.36 6.84
C TYR A 68 -3.67 -12.93 7.26
N PHE A 69 -3.42 -11.62 7.37
CA PHE A 69 -2.12 -11.05 7.78
C PHE A 69 -2.16 -10.37 9.17
N THR A 70 -3.18 -10.61 9.99
CA THR A 70 -3.33 -9.95 11.30
C THR A 70 -2.39 -10.51 12.37
N HIS A 71 -1.90 -11.73 12.19
CA HIS A 71 -1.02 -12.38 13.15
C HIS A 71 0.43 -12.28 12.71
N SER A 72 1.32 -11.97 13.66
CA SER A 72 2.76 -11.95 13.48
C SER A 72 3.41 -12.89 14.50
N ASP A 73 4.31 -13.75 14.02
CA ASP A 73 5.02 -14.73 14.84
C ASP A 73 6.37 -14.16 15.36
N PRO A 74 6.76 -14.42 16.63
CA PRO A 74 8.01 -13.91 17.19
C PRO A 74 9.29 -14.54 16.61
N ALA A 75 9.19 -15.54 15.74
CA ALA A 75 10.34 -16.23 15.12
C ALA A 75 11.30 -15.25 14.45
N LEU A 76 10.80 -14.17 13.85
CA LEU A 76 11.67 -13.17 13.22
C LEU A 76 12.58 -12.47 14.24
N ALA A 77 12.05 -12.09 15.41
CA ALA A 77 12.84 -11.48 16.47
C ALA A 77 13.90 -12.47 17.01
N GLN A 78 13.52 -13.75 17.14
CA GLN A 78 14.42 -14.82 17.59
C GLN A 78 15.57 -15.05 16.59
N LEU A 79 15.27 -15.09 15.29
CA LEU A 79 16.27 -15.27 14.24
C LEU A 79 17.23 -14.07 14.12
N LEU A 80 16.72 -12.86 14.34
CA LEU A 80 17.51 -11.64 14.28
C LEU A 80 18.33 -11.37 15.55
N GLY A 81 17.97 -11.98 16.69
CA GLY A 81 18.56 -11.66 18.00
C GLY A 81 18.29 -10.23 18.47
N ARG A 82 17.33 -9.54 17.84
CA ARG A 82 16.90 -8.17 18.14
C ARG A 82 15.46 -7.98 17.70
N GLU A 83 14.82 -6.92 18.21
CA GLU A 83 13.49 -6.54 17.76
C GLU A 83 13.49 -6.14 16.26
N PRO A 84 12.49 -6.57 15.47
CA PRO A 84 12.26 -6.05 14.12
C PRO A 84 12.08 -4.52 14.14
N ARG A 85 12.48 -3.85 13.05
CA ARG A 85 12.30 -2.40 12.95
C ARG A 85 10.83 -2.06 12.77
N ASN A 86 10.39 -0.97 13.39
CA ASN A 86 9.04 -0.43 13.19
C ASN A 86 8.93 0.27 11.84
N ILE A 87 7.74 0.21 11.22
CA ILE A 87 7.49 0.85 9.93
C ILE A 87 7.60 2.38 9.98
N THR A 88 7.28 3.01 11.11
CA THR A 88 7.41 4.46 11.31
C THR A 88 8.86 4.89 11.27
N ASP A 89 9.75 4.15 11.94
CA ASP A 89 11.19 4.42 11.93
C ASP A 89 11.75 4.24 10.52
N GLN A 90 11.31 3.18 9.82
CA GLN A 90 11.73 2.91 8.45
C GLN A 90 11.27 4.00 7.47
N LEU A 91 10.04 4.49 7.60
CA LEU A 91 9.52 5.59 6.78
C LEU A 91 10.22 6.91 7.08
N ALA A 92 10.54 7.19 8.34
CA ALA A 92 11.29 8.39 8.72
C ALA A 92 12.70 8.40 8.11
N GLU A 93 13.34 7.22 7.99
CA GLU A 93 14.63 7.08 7.30
C GLU A 93 14.50 7.30 5.78
N LEU A 94 13.46 6.75 5.15
CA LEU A 94 13.22 6.90 3.71
C LEU A 94 12.76 8.30 3.29
N ALA A 95 12.04 9.00 4.17
CA ALA A 95 11.59 10.37 3.95
C ALA A 95 12.72 11.40 4.07
N GLN A 96 13.93 10.99 4.46
CA GLN A 96 15.07 11.87 4.43
C GLN A 96 15.36 12.29 2.98
N PRO A 97 15.55 13.58 2.71
CA PRO A 97 15.90 14.03 1.38
C PRO A 97 17.18 13.30 0.96
N VAL A 98 17.11 12.55 -0.14
CA VAL A 98 18.29 11.98 -0.79
C VAL A 98 19.25 13.14 -1.06
N THR A 99 20.27 13.26 -0.21
CA THR A 99 21.37 14.17 -0.43
C THR A 99 22.25 13.49 -1.45
N LEU A 100 21.94 13.70 -2.74
CA LEU A 100 22.85 13.36 -3.82
C LEU A 100 24.20 14.00 -3.51
N PRO A 101 25.32 13.24 -3.45
CA PRO A 101 26.63 13.85 -3.32
C PRO A 101 26.87 14.74 -4.56
N HIS A 102 26.95 16.04 -4.29
CA HIS A 102 27.67 17.07 -5.03
C HIS A 102 28.18 16.70 -6.45
N ARG A 103 27.49 17.26 -7.46
CA ARG A 103 28.05 17.85 -8.68
C ARG A 103 29.01 16.97 -9.50
N LEU A 104 28.46 16.14 -10.39
CA LEU A 104 29.16 15.82 -11.64
C LEU A 104 29.20 17.11 -12.49
N SER A 105 30.31 17.84 -12.40
CA SER A 105 30.65 18.88 -13.38
C SER A 105 31.10 18.18 -14.65
N ILE A 106 30.29 18.26 -15.71
CA ILE A 106 30.71 18.15 -17.11
C ILE A 106 30.12 19.35 -17.84
#